data_AF-A0ABD4W6H7-F1
#
_entry.id   AF-A0ABD4W6H7-F1
#
_cell.length_a   1.000
_cell.length_b   1.000
_cell.length_c   1.000
_cell.angle_alpha   90.00
_cell.angle_beta   90.00
_cell.angle_gamma   90.00
#
_symmetry.space_group_name_H-M   'P 1'
#
loop_
_entity.id
_entity.type
_entity.pdbx_description
1 polymer ?
#
loop_
_entity_poly.entity_id
_entity_poly.type
_entity_poly.pdbx_seq_one_letter_code
_entity_poly.pdbx_strand_id
1 'polypeptide(L)'
;KTELAAKVFDHVSMTYKKGFRMMTMGWTDGSTFVPIASSLLSSKNDQNVIGTTKKIDKRTIASKRRIMAQSKGTDVVIQLLDQA
;
A
#
# COMPACT_ATOMS: atom_id res chain seq x y z
N LYS A 1 -16.28 2.35 -0.22
CA LYS A 1 -15.80 2.11 1.16
C LYS A 1 -14.41 1.48 1.04
N THR A 2 -13.35 2.14 1.49
CA THR A 2 -11.97 1.64 1.37
C THR A 2 -11.72 0.57 2.43
N GLU A 3 -11.79 -0.69 2.02
CA GLU A 3 -11.39 -1.82 2.84
C GLU A 3 -9.85 -1.89 2.82
N LEU A 4 -9.19 -2.10 3.97
CA LEU A 4 -7.74 -2.42 4.12
C LEU A 4 -6.74 -1.27 4.33
N ALA A 5 -7.19 -0.08 4.69
CA ALA A 5 -6.24 0.87 5.27
C ALA A 5 -5.72 0.28 6.60
N ALA A 6 -4.42 0.06 6.77
CA ALA A 6 -3.94 -0.12 8.14
C ALA A 6 -3.58 1.22 8.76
N LYS A 7 -3.65 1.22 10.08
CA LYS A 7 -3.01 2.20 10.92
C LYS A 7 -1.50 2.00 10.82
N VAL A 8 -0.83 2.81 9.99
CA VAL A 8 0.62 2.93 10.02
C VAL A 8 0.96 3.92 11.13
N PHE A 9 1.84 3.54 12.04
CA PHE A 9 2.32 4.45 13.07
C PHE A 9 3.28 5.44 12.43
N ASP A 10 2.90 6.71 12.44
CA ASP A 10 3.78 7.80 12.04
C ASP A 10 4.62 8.22 13.26
N HIS A 11 5.91 7.88 13.24
CA HIS A 11 6.85 8.23 14.30
C HIS A 11 7.12 9.73 14.40
N VAL A 12 6.86 10.52 13.34
CA VAL A 12 7.02 11.97 13.38
C VAL A 12 5.88 12.61 14.16
N SER A 13 4.65 12.20 13.85
CA SER A 13 3.45 12.78 14.46
C SER A 13 2.93 11.98 15.67
N MET A 14 3.63 10.91 16.08
CA MET A 14 3.24 9.97 17.14
C MET A 14 1.77 9.48 17.03
N THR A 15 1.26 9.38 15.81
CA THR A 15 -0.16 9.09 15.54
C THR A 15 -0.30 8.03 14.46
N TYR A 16 -1.40 7.28 14.51
CA TYR A 16 -1.72 6.31 13.48
C TYR A 16 -2.38 6.98 12.29
N LYS A 17 -1.77 6.88 11.11
CA LYS A 17 -2.28 7.40 9.84
C LYS A 17 -2.65 6.25 8.91
N LYS A 18 -3.57 6.50 7.98
CA LYS A 18 -3.87 5.55 6.90
C LYS A 18 -2.71 5.59 5.92
N GLY A 19 -1.91 4.52 5.88
CA GLY A 19 -0.72 4.49 5.05
C GLY A 19 -1.03 4.17 3.59
N PHE A 20 -0.34 4.86 2.70
CA PHE A 20 -0.34 4.61 1.26
C PHE A 20 1.07 4.83 0.73
N ARG A 21 1.43 4.08 -0.30
CA ARG A 21 2.70 4.21 -0.99
C ARG A 21 2.48 4.51 -2.45
N MET A 22 2.97 5.67 -2.87
CA MET A 22 2.90 6.16 -4.24
C MET A 22 4.26 5.96 -4.91
N MET A 23 4.25 5.56 -6.18
CA MET A 23 5.42 5.53 -7.05
C MET A 23 5.25 6.60 -8.12
N THR A 24 6.24 7.48 -8.22
CA THR A 24 6.26 8.60 -9.17
C THR A 24 7.44 8.50 -10.11
N MET A 25 7.20 8.70 -11.40
CA MET A 25 8.23 8.83 -12.42
C MET A 25 8.65 10.31 -12.51
N GLY A 26 9.91 10.59 -12.28
CA GLY A 26 10.50 11.90 -12.58
C GLY A 26 10.81 12.00 -14.08
N TRP A 27 10.37 13.07 -14.73
CA TRP A 27 10.75 13.36 -16.10
C TRP A 27 12.10 14.07 -16.15
N THR A 28 12.75 14.05 -17.31
CA THR A 28 14.11 14.60 -17.51
C THR A 28 14.19 16.12 -17.40
N ASP A 29 13.05 16.81 -17.33
CA ASP A 29 12.95 18.27 -17.17
C ASP A 29 13.24 18.74 -15.72
N GLY A 30 13.50 17.80 -14.80
CA GLY A 30 13.91 18.09 -13.44
C GLY A 30 12.80 18.60 -12.51
N SER A 31 11.57 18.71 -12.99
CA SER A 31 10.45 19.26 -12.21
C SER A 31 9.13 18.52 -12.38
N THR A 32 8.97 17.74 -13.45
CA THR A 32 7.75 16.95 -13.67
C THR A 32 7.82 15.61 -12.97
N PHE A 33 6.84 15.33 -12.11
CA PHE A 33 6.67 14.04 -11.44
C PHE A 33 5.27 13.49 -11.71
N VAL A 34 5.20 12.34 -12.37
CA VAL A 34 3.94 11.69 -12.75
C VAL A 34 3.69 10.47 -11.87
N PRO A 35 2.53 10.34 -11.20
CA PRO A 35 2.20 9.13 -10.46
C PRO A 35 1.93 7.97 -11.42
N ILE A 36 2.71 6.89 -11.32
CA ILE A 36 2.63 5.74 -12.23
C ILE A 36 2.01 4.50 -11.58
N ALA A 37 2.22 4.30 -10.28
CA ALA A 37 1.66 3.15 -9.58
C ALA A 37 1.48 3.45 -8.08
N SER A 38 0.68 2.63 -7.41
CA SER A 38 0.52 2.76 -5.97
C SER A 38 0.02 1.50 -5.26
N SER A 39 0.29 1.42 -3.97
CA SER A 39 -0.22 0.39 -3.07
C SER A 39 -0.63 0.98 -1.74
N LEU A 40 -1.72 0.47 -1.16
CA LEU A 40 -2.04 0.74 0.25
C LEU A 40 -0.96 0.12 1.15
N LEU A 41 -0.79 0.68 2.34
CA LEU A 41 0.00 0.06 3.40
C LEU A 41 -0.96 -0.56 4.41
N SER A 42 -0.75 -1.84 4.67
CA SER A 42 -1.53 -2.62 5.60
C SER A 42 -0.63 -3.36 6.61
N SER A 43 -1.16 -3.66 7.79
CA SER A 43 -0.45 -4.40 8.83
C SER A 43 -0.78 -5.88 8.71
N LYS A 44 0.20 -6.74 9.01
CA LYS A 44 -0.04 -8.18 9.19
C LYS A 44 -0.79 -8.50 10.48
N ASN A 45 -0.79 -7.60 11.46
CA ASN A 45 -1.52 -7.79 12.70
C ASN A 45 -2.96 -7.29 12.52
N ASP A 46 -3.93 -8.21 12.63
CA ASP A 46 -5.35 -7.93 12.43
C ASP A 46 -5.89 -6.82 13.37
N GLN A 47 -5.30 -6.65 14.55
CA GLN A 47 -5.67 -5.57 15.48
C GLN A 47 -5.41 -4.16 14.92
N ASN A 48 -4.45 -4.04 14.00
CA ASN A 48 -4.01 -2.78 13.41
C ASN A 48 -4.62 -2.51 12.03
N VAL A 49 -5.39 -3.47 11.48
CA VAL A 49 -6.09 -3.35 10.20
C VAL A 49 -7.41 -2.60 10.43
N ILE A 50 -7.67 -1.54 9.65
CA ILE A 50 -8.94 -0.82 9.73
C ILE A 50 -9.94 -1.50 8.80
N GLY A 51 -11.01 -2.02 9.38
CA GLY A 51 -12.15 -2.61 8.66
C GLY A 51 -12.37 -4.09 9.02
N THR A 52 -13.43 -4.67 8.47
CA THR A 52 -13.76 -6.09 8.67
C THR A 52 -12.88 -6.97 7.78
N THR A 53 -12.10 -7.85 8.40
CA THR A 53 -11.33 -8.89 7.70
C THR A 53 -12.26 -10.03 7.31
N LYS A 54 -12.89 -9.93 6.13
CA LYS A 54 -13.65 -11.05 5.56
C LYS A 54 -12.68 -12.08 4.95
N LYS A 55 -12.97 -13.37 5.14
CA LYS A 55 -12.31 -14.43 4.36
C LYS A 55 -12.66 -14.22 2.88
N ILE A 56 -11.63 -13.95 2.08
CA ILE A 56 -11.76 -13.66 0.65
C ILE A 56 -10.87 -14.65 -0.10
N ASP A 57 -11.37 -15.15 -1.22
CA ASP A 57 -10.63 -16.07 -2.07
C ASP A 57 -9.30 -15.43 -2.52
N LYS A 58 -8.20 -16.14 -2.27
CA LYS A 58 -6.82 -15.74 -2.59
C LYS A 58 -6.56 -15.60 -4.09
N ARG A 59 -7.42 -16.18 -4.94
CA ARG A 59 -7.34 -16.05 -6.40
C ARG A 59 -7.80 -14.68 -6.90
N THR A 60 -8.55 -13.94 -6.09
CA THR A 60 -9.11 -12.64 -6.48
C THR A 60 -8.06 -11.51 -6.48
N ILE A 61 -8.28 -10.52 -7.36
CA ILE A 61 -7.47 -9.29 -7.41
C ILE A 61 -7.45 -8.58 -6.05
N ALA A 62 -8.59 -8.56 -5.35
CA ALA A 62 -8.71 -7.93 -4.04
C ALA A 62 -7.81 -8.61 -3.00
N SER A 63 -7.64 -9.94 -3.05
CA SER A 63 -6.73 -10.65 -2.16
C SER A 63 -5.26 -10.41 -2.52
N LYS A 64 -4.92 -10.36 -3.82
CA LYS A 64 -3.58 -9.99 -4.27
C LYS A 64 -3.18 -8.58 -3.78
N ARG A 65 -4.10 -7.61 -3.86
CA ARG A 65 -3.90 -6.25 -3.33
C ARG A 65 -3.72 -6.21 -1.80
N ARG A 66 -4.41 -7.09 -1.05
CA ARG A 66 -4.21 -7.27 0.40
C ARG A 66 -2.82 -7.75 0.73
N ILE A 67 -2.39 -8.81 0.04
CA ILE A 67 -1.07 -9.42 0.22
C ILE A 67 0.02 -8.39 -0.08
N MET A 68 -0.12 -7.64 -1.17
CA MET A 68 0.78 -6.55 -1.51
C MET A 68 0.80 -5.47 -0.42
N ALA A 69 -0.36 -5.05 0.09
CA ALA A 69 -0.41 -4.04 1.14
C ALA A 69 0.25 -4.47 2.46
N GLN A 70 0.25 -5.76 2.78
CA GLN A 70 0.87 -6.33 3.99
C GLN A 70 2.33 -6.80 3.78
N SER A 71 2.86 -6.70 2.56
CA SER A 71 4.21 -7.15 2.21
C SER A 71 5.25 -6.10 2.59
N LYS A 72 6.53 -6.52 2.64
CA LYS A 72 7.62 -5.59 2.94
C LYS A 72 7.70 -4.52 1.85
N GLY A 73 8.09 -3.32 2.26
CA GLY A 73 8.23 -2.20 1.33
C GLY A 73 9.15 -2.52 0.15
N THR A 74 10.30 -3.14 0.37
CA THR A 74 11.24 -3.48 -0.72
C THR A 74 10.58 -4.31 -1.82
N ASP A 75 9.88 -5.38 -1.42
CA ASP A 75 9.29 -6.36 -2.33
C ASP A 75 8.15 -5.72 -3.14
N VAL A 76 7.37 -4.85 -2.50
CA VAL A 76 6.27 -4.15 -3.16
C VAL A 76 6.79 -3.12 -4.18
N VAL A 77 8.01 -2.57 -4.03
CA VAL A 77 8.53 -1.64 -5.07
C VAL A 77 8.80 -2.40 -6.36
N ILE A 78 9.38 -3.59 -6.26
CA ILE A 78 9.64 -4.48 -7.40
C ILE A 78 8.32 -4.85 -8.07
N GLN A 79 7.30 -5.25 -7.28
CA GLN A 79 5.99 -5.57 -7.84
C GLN A 79 5.29 -4.39 -8.51
N LEU A 80 5.51 -3.16 -8.02
CA LEU A 80 4.96 -1.96 -8.66
C LEU A 80 5.70 -1.65 -9.97
N LEU A 81 7.01 -1.90 -10.04
CA LEU A 81 7.80 -1.78 -11.27
C LEU A 81 7.34 -2.78 -12.33
N ASP A 82 7.08 -4.04 -11.96
CA ASP A 82 6.59 -5.07 -12.90
C ASP A 82 5.17 -4.77 -13.43
N GLN A 83 4.41 -3.91 -12.73
CA GLN A 83 3.04 -3.54 -13.10
C GLN A 83 2.94 -2.22 -13.88
N ALA A 84 4.02 -1.45 -13.93
CA ALA A 84 4.10 -0.16 -14.62
C ALA A 84 4.50 -0.37 -16.09
#